data_AF-A0AAU0YIK4-F1
#
_entry.id   AF-A0AAU0YIK4-F1
#
_cell.length_a   1.000
_cell.length_b   1.000
_cell.length_c   1.000
_cell.angle_alpha   90.00
_cell.angle_beta   90.00
_cell.angle_gamma   90.00
#
_symmetry.space_group_name_H-M   'P 1'
#
loop_
_entity.id
_entity.type
_entity.pdbx_description
1 polymer ?
#
loop_
_entity_poly.entity_id
_entity_poly.type
_entity_poly.pdbx_seq_one_letter_code
_entity_poly.pdbx_strand_id
1 'polypeptide(L)'
;MGVSTASPVKGVSVVTVDHPPVNALPVQGWYDLADALRTAGRDPEVRCVVLAAAGRGFNAGVDIKEMQRDSGHDTLIGANRGCFEAFAAVYDCEVPVVAAVHGFCLGGGVGLAGNADAIVASDDATFGLPELDRGALGAATHLARLVPQHLMRALYYTSRTVTAAELHAHGSVWRVVPRAELQDAALELAGEIARKDGYLIRLAKAAINGIDPVDVRRSYRFEQGFTFEANLSGAADRVRDTFGKEA
;
A
#
# COMPACT_ATOMS: atom_id res chain seq x y z
N MET A 1 5.64 16.59 -7.71
CA MET A 1 4.41 15.79 -7.77
C MET A 1 4.67 14.54 -8.59
N GLY A 2 4.64 13.37 -7.96
CA GLY A 2 5.03 12.10 -8.58
C GLY A 2 5.76 11.20 -7.60
N VAL A 3 6.57 10.29 -8.13
CA VAL A 3 7.40 9.37 -7.34
C VAL A 3 8.85 9.80 -7.48
N SER A 4 9.59 9.81 -6.38
CA SER A 4 11.02 10.17 -6.34
C SER A 4 11.81 9.13 -5.57
N THR A 5 13.10 9.01 -5.88
CA THR A 5 14.00 8.07 -5.21
C THR A 5 15.24 8.80 -4.69
N ALA A 6 15.66 8.50 -3.46
CA ALA A 6 16.88 9.02 -2.85
C ALA A 6 17.59 7.95 -2.02
N SER A 7 18.92 8.06 -1.84
CA SER A 7 19.70 7.08 -1.06
C SER A 7 20.45 7.77 0.08
N PRO A 8 19.75 8.22 1.15
CA PRO A 8 20.35 8.98 2.24
C PRO A 8 21.26 8.14 3.15
N VAL A 9 21.11 6.82 3.12
CA VAL A 9 21.89 5.85 3.90
C VAL A 9 22.47 4.81 2.96
N LYS A 10 23.72 4.40 3.16
CA LYS A 10 24.37 3.38 2.32
C LYS A 10 23.56 2.08 2.34
N GLY A 11 23.23 1.57 1.16
CA GLY A 11 22.46 0.33 0.99
C GLY A 11 20.96 0.49 1.20
N VAL A 12 20.45 1.71 1.42
CA VAL A 12 19.03 2.01 1.55
C VAL A 12 18.60 2.93 0.41
N SER A 13 17.51 2.58 -0.26
CA SER A 13 16.84 3.43 -1.24
C SER A 13 15.48 3.85 -0.69
N VAL A 14 15.18 5.14 -0.70
CA VAL A 14 13.92 5.72 -0.23
C VAL A 14 13.10 6.11 -1.45
N VAL A 15 11.98 5.43 -1.67
CA VAL A 15 11.00 5.74 -2.70
C VAL A 15 9.87 6.55 -2.04
N THR A 16 9.73 7.82 -2.43
CA THR A 16 8.76 8.75 -1.84
C THR A 16 7.68 9.11 -2.84
N VAL A 17 6.42 8.89 -2.46
CA VAL A 17 5.23 9.37 -3.18
C VAL A 17 4.88 10.79 -2.71
N ASP A 18 4.78 11.73 -3.64
CA ASP A 18 4.33 13.10 -3.37
C ASP A 18 3.25 13.49 -4.40
N HIS A 19 1.99 13.21 -4.09
CA HIS A 19 0.83 13.55 -4.92
C HIS A 19 -0.26 14.25 -4.08
N PRO A 20 -0.03 15.50 -3.65
CA PRO A 20 -0.99 16.26 -2.84
C PRO A 20 -2.37 16.38 -3.50
N PRO A 21 -3.42 16.55 -2.69
CA PRO A 21 -3.37 16.78 -1.24
C PRO A 21 -3.30 15.50 -0.40
N VAL A 22 -3.64 14.34 -0.99
CA VAL A 22 -3.90 13.10 -0.25
C VAL A 22 -3.19 11.86 -0.82
N ASN A 23 -2.25 12.01 -1.74
CA ASN A 23 -1.57 10.90 -2.40
C ASN A 23 -2.55 9.88 -3.01
N ALA A 24 -3.67 10.37 -3.55
CA ALA A 24 -4.52 9.58 -4.42
C ALA A 24 -3.84 9.54 -5.79
N LEU A 25 -3.51 8.36 -6.31
CA LEU A 25 -2.70 8.25 -7.52
C LEU A 25 -3.57 8.04 -8.76
N PRO A 26 -3.30 8.77 -9.85
CA PRO A 26 -3.86 8.43 -11.15
C PRO A 26 -3.25 7.12 -11.66
N VAL A 27 -3.83 6.55 -12.73
CA VAL A 27 -3.39 5.29 -13.35
C VAL A 27 -1.87 5.29 -13.57
N GLN A 28 -1.36 6.32 -14.23
CA GLN A 28 0.08 6.42 -14.52
C GLN A 28 0.91 6.51 -13.23
N GLY A 29 0.44 7.19 -12.20
CA GLY A 29 1.14 7.31 -10.93
C GLY A 29 1.33 5.96 -10.21
N TRP A 30 0.39 5.02 -10.37
CA TRP A 30 0.56 3.66 -9.87
C TRP A 30 1.65 2.89 -10.61
N TYR A 31 1.72 3.03 -11.94
CA TYR A 31 2.79 2.43 -12.73
C TYR A 31 4.15 3.03 -12.41
N ASP A 32 4.23 4.35 -12.28
CA ASP A 32 5.46 5.06 -11.91
C ASP A 32 5.98 4.59 -10.53
N LEU A 33 5.08 4.36 -9.57
CA LEU A 33 5.43 3.80 -8.26
C LEU A 33 5.95 2.36 -8.37
N ALA A 34 5.28 1.52 -9.16
CA ALA A 34 5.70 0.15 -9.39
C ALA A 34 7.12 0.09 -10.00
N ASP A 35 7.40 0.94 -10.98
CA ASP A 35 8.67 1.00 -11.67
C ASP A 35 9.78 1.55 -10.78
N ALA A 36 9.50 2.54 -9.94
CA ALA A 36 10.44 3.05 -8.95
C ALA A 36 10.85 1.97 -7.94
N LEU A 37 9.88 1.20 -7.41
CA LEU A 37 10.13 0.10 -6.47
C LEU A 37 10.94 -1.04 -7.11
N ARG A 38 10.61 -1.43 -8.35
CA ARG A 38 11.35 -2.47 -9.10
C ARG A 38 12.77 -2.03 -9.40
N THR A 39 12.94 -0.79 -9.83
CA THR A 39 14.26 -0.21 -10.12
C THR A 39 15.12 -0.19 -8.85
N ALA A 40 14.56 0.28 -7.73
CA ALA A 40 15.26 0.29 -6.45
C ALA A 40 15.63 -1.12 -5.97
N GLY A 41 14.73 -2.10 -6.13
CA GLY A 41 15.00 -3.49 -5.75
C GLY A 41 16.09 -4.16 -6.58
N ARG A 42 16.19 -3.84 -7.88
CA ARG A 42 17.18 -4.41 -8.81
C ARG A 42 18.59 -3.84 -8.67
N ASP A 43 18.74 -2.69 -8.03
CA ASP A 43 20.05 -2.09 -7.80
C ASP A 43 20.88 -2.98 -6.86
N PRO A 44 22.03 -3.52 -7.32
CA PRO A 44 22.87 -4.41 -6.49
C PRO A 44 23.45 -3.73 -5.25
N GLU A 45 23.54 -2.40 -5.22
CA GLU A 45 24.01 -1.65 -4.05
C GLU A 45 22.92 -1.52 -2.97
N VAL A 46 21.66 -1.67 -3.35
CA VAL A 46 20.50 -1.58 -2.44
C VAL A 46 20.26 -2.93 -1.75
N ARG A 47 19.98 -2.85 -0.44
CA ARG A 47 19.70 -3.99 0.44
C ARG A 47 18.39 -3.85 1.21
N CYS A 48 17.82 -2.65 1.23
CA CYS A 48 16.50 -2.38 1.77
C CYS A 48 15.90 -1.15 1.08
N VAL A 49 14.59 -1.18 0.84
CA VAL A 49 13.84 -0.04 0.32
C VAL A 49 12.97 0.53 1.43
N VAL A 50 12.93 1.85 1.58
CA VAL A 50 11.91 2.53 2.38
C VAL A 50 10.86 3.10 1.43
N LEU A 51 9.61 2.67 1.59
CA LEU A 51 8.47 3.28 0.90
C LEU A 51 7.88 4.36 1.81
N ALA A 52 8.02 5.62 1.40
CA ALA A 52 7.58 6.79 2.14
C ALA A 52 6.58 7.62 1.33
N ALA A 53 5.98 8.60 1.99
CA ALA A 53 5.12 9.57 1.34
C ALA A 53 5.37 10.98 1.90
N ALA A 54 5.09 12.00 1.09
CA ALA A 54 5.04 13.39 1.50
C ALA A 54 3.59 13.84 1.77
N GLY A 55 3.41 15.04 2.32
CA GLY A 55 2.08 15.61 2.50
C GLY A 55 1.29 15.02 3.67
N ARG A 56 -0.04 15.07 3.59
CA ARG A 56 -0.93 14.91 4.76
C ARG A 56 -1.05 13.48 5.28
N GLY A 57 -0.92 12.49 4.42
CA GLY A 57 -1.00 11.07 4.78
C GLY A 57 -0.26 10.21 3.78
N PHE A 58 -0.26 8.90 4.00
CA PHE A 58 0.50 7.94 3.21
C PHE A 58 -0.08 7.78 1.80
N ASN A 59 -1.32 7.32 1.67
CA ASN A 59 -1.98 7.10 0.39
C ASN A 59 -3.50 6.95 0.59
N ALA A 60 -4.30 7.66 -0.22
CA ALA A 60 -5.76 7.62 -0.15
C ALA A 60 -6.42 6.70 -1.19
N GLY A 61 -5.62 5.95 -1.95
CA GLY A 61 -6.06 5.03 -2.99
C GLY A 61 -6.00 5.64 -4.39
N VAL A 62 -6.92 5.21 -5.24
CA VAL A 62 -6.99 5.63 -6.65
C VAL A 62 -7.55 7.04 -6.77
N ASP A 63 -7.12 7.79 -7.79
CA ASP A 63 -7.70 9.10 -8.09
C ASP A 63 -9.13 8.95 -8.66
N ILE A 64 -10.11 9.08 -7.77
CA ILE A 64 -11.53 9.01 -8.12
C ILE A 64 -11.91 10.13 -9.12
N LYS A 65 -11.22 11.28 -9.11
CA LYS A 65 -11.50 12.36 -10.07
C LYS A 65 -11.01 12.01 -11.47
N GLU A 66 -9.95 11.21 -11.59
CA GLU A 66 -9.56 10.64 -12.88
C GLU A 66 -10.62 9.64 -13.36
N MET A 67 -11.07 8.75 -12.46
CA MET A 67 -12.12 7.79 -12.80
C MET A 67 -13.42 8.45 -13.25
N GLN A 68 -13.86 9.53 -12.59
CA GLN A 68 -15.11 10.24 -12.93
C GLN A 68 -15.04 11.01 -14.25
N ARG A 69 -13.84 11.30 -14.77
CA ARG A 69 -13.67 11.98 -16.07
C ARG A 69 -13.78 11.02 -17.26
N ASP A 70 -13.72 9.72 -17.00
CA ASP A 70 -13.86 8.68 -18.01
C ASP A 70 -15.29 8.16 -18.03
N SER A 71 -15.98 8.32 -19.17
CA SER A 71 -17.31 7.76 -19.40
C SER A 71 -17.29 6.26 -19.71
N GLY A 72 -16.11 5.69 -19.98
CA GLY A 72 -15.88 4.28 -20.21
C GLY A 72 -15.32 3.57 -18.97
N HIS A 73 -14.70 2.40 -19.21
CA HIS A 73 -14.11 1.58 -18.15
C HIS A 73 -12.58 1.54 -18.23
N ASP A 74 -11.95 2.28 -19.16
CA ASP A 74 -10.52 2.18 -19.42
C ASP A 74 -9.70 2.66 -18.22
N THR A 75 -10.12 3.74 -17.57
CA THR A 75 -9.48 4.27 -16.36
C THR A 75 -9.69 3.34 -15.17
N LEU A 76 -10.87 2.73 -15.03
CA LEU A 76 -11.13 1.72 -13.98
C LEU A 76 -10.21 0.50 -14.17
N ILE A 77 -10.12 -0.02 -15.39
CA ILE A 77 -9.26 -1.15 -15.75
C ILE A 77 -7.79 -0.78 -15.53
N GLY A 78 -7.41 0.42 -15.95
CA GLY A 78 -6.06 0.99 -15.77
C GLY A 78 -5.68 1.10 -14.30
N ALA A 79 -6.53 1.69 -13.47
CA ALA A 79 -6.28 1.86 -12.03
C ALA A 79 -6.18 0.50 -11.33
N ASN A 80 -7.08 -0.43 -11.67
CA ASN A 80 -7.05 -1.79 -11.14
C ASN A 80 -5.75 -2.52 -11.49
N ARG A 81 -5.29 -2.43 -12.74
CA ARG A 81 -3.99 -2.98 -13.15
C ARG A 81 -2.82 -2.26 -12.49
N GLY A 82 -2.83 -0.93 -12.45
CA GLY A 82 -1.79 -0.12 -11.81
C GLY A 82 -1.62 -0.47 -10.33
N CYS A 83 -2.72 -0.55 -9.56
CA CYS A 83 -2.67 -0.99 -8.17
C CYS A 83 -2.07 -2.40 -8.04
N PHE A 84 -2.48 -3.35 -8.90
CA PHE A 84 -1.90 -4.69 -8.89
C PHE A 84 -0.39 -4.65 -9.14
N GLU A 85 0.07 -3.90 -10.13
CA GLU A 85 1.50 -3.78 -10.44
C GLU A 85 2.30 -3.15 -9.29
N ALA A 86 1.77 -2.10 -8.66
CA ALA A 86 2.41 -1.44 -7.53
C ALA A 86 2.47 -2.33 -6.28
N PHE A 87 1.38 -3.04 -5.97
CA PHE A 87 1.34 -3.96 -4.83
C PHE A 87 2.27 -5.15 -5.04
N ALA A 88 2.28 -5.71 -6.26
CA ALA A 88 3.22 -6.74 -6.65
C ALA A 88 4.67 -6.23 -6.59
N ALA A 89 4.94 -4.98 -6.98
CA ALA A 89 6.28 -4.41 -6.89
C ALA A 89 6.79 -4.28 -5.45
N VAL A 90 5.92 -4.05 -4.46
CA VAL A 90 6.29 -4.12 -3.04
C VAL A 90 6.55 -5.57 -2.63
N TYR A 91 5.61 -6.48 -2.91
CA TYR A 91 5.71 -7.87 -2.49
C TYR A 91 6.92 -8.59 -3.10
N ASP A 92 7.07 -8.48 -4.42
CA ASP A 92 8.13 -9.12 -5.23
C ASP A 92 9.42 -8.30 -5.27
N CYS A 93 9.55 -7.22 -4.48
CA CYS A 93 10.79 -6.48 -4.40
C CYS A 93 11.93 -7.46 -4.02
N GLU A 94 13.06 -7.38 -4.74
CA GLU A 94 14.15 -8.33 -4.53
C GLU A 94 14.84 -8.15 -3.17
N VAL A 95 14.60 -7.02 -2.50
CA VAL A 95 15.09 -6.71 -1.15
C VAL A 95 13.91 -6.34 -0.24
N PRO A 96 14.07 -6.40 1.09
CA PRO A 96 13.00 -6.02 2.01
C PRO A 96 12.54 -4.58 1.84
N VAL A 97 11.22 -4.36 1.94
CA VAL A 97 10.58 -3.04 1.91
C VAL A 97 10.06 -2.67 3.29
N VAL A 98 10.48 -1.52 3.80
CA VAL A 98 9.95 -0.89 5.02
C VAL A 98 8.97 0.22 4.62
N ALA A 99 7.70 0.10 5.00
CA ALA A 99 6.73 1.18 4.80
C ALA A 99 6.79 2.18 5.96
N ALA A 100 6.97 3.47 5.64
CA ALA A 100 6.90 4.59 6.57
C ALA A 100 5.55 5.28 6.44
N VAL A 101 4.60 4.97 7.34
CA VAL A 101 3.19 5.33 7.19
C VAL A 101 2.78 6.43 8.16
N HIS A 102 2.21 7.52 7.66
CA HIS A 102 1.58 8.57 8.47
C HIS A 102 0.18 8.95 8.00
N GLY A 103 -0.60 9.55 8.89
CA GLY A 103 -1.97 10.00 8.58
C GLY A 103 -2.83 8.86 8.00
N PHE A 104 -3.48 9.09 6.88
CA PHE A 104 -4.35 8.08 6.28
C PHE A 104 -3.57 7.08 5.40
N CYS A 105 -3.90 5.79 5.54
CA CYS A 105 -3.44 4.69 4.71
C CYS A 105 -4.68 3.90 4.27
N LEU A 106 -5.27 4.29 3.14
CA LEU A 106 -6.61 3.86 2.74
C LEU A 106 -6.59 3.14 1.40
N GLY A 107 -7.38 2.07 1.29
CA GLY A 107 -7.55 1.30 0.07
C GLY A 107 -6.22 0.85 -0.52
N GLY A 108 -5.77 1.53 -1.58
CA GLY A 108 -4.46 1.27 -2.17
C GLY A 108 -3.27 1.49 -1.24
N GLY A 109 -3.38 2.37 -0.23
CA GLY A 109 -2.39 2.49 0.84
C GLY A 109 -2.23 1.20 1.65
N VAL A 110 -3.36 0.55 2.00
CA VAL A 110 -3.35 -0.76 2.67
C VAL A 110 -2.77 -1.82 1.75
N GLY A 111 -3.03 -1.75 0.45
CA GLY A 111 -2.40 -2.61 -0.57
C GLY A 111 -0.88 -2.52 -0.59
N LEU A 112 -0.33 -1.31 -0.46
CA LEU A 112 1.11 -1.09 -0.35
C LEU A 112 1.67 -1.56 1.00
N ALA A 113 1.10 -1.07 2.11
CA ALA A 113 1.60 -1.35 3.45
C ALA A 113 1.48 -2.84 3.81
N GLY A 114 0.39 -3.50 3.43
CA GLY A 114 0.17 -4.93 3.69
C GLY A 114 1.12 -5.85 2.92
N ASN A 115 1.78 -5.37 1.85
CA ASN A 115 2.82 -6.14 1.16
C ASN A 115 4.24 -5.81 1.62
N ALA A 116 4.43 -4.75 2.42
CA ALA A 116 5.73 -4.42 2.96
C ALA A 116 6.20 -5.48 3.98
N ASP A 117 7.51 -5.65 4.10
CA ASP A 117 8.12 -6.62 5.02
C ASP A 117 8.12 -6.12 6.47
N ALA A 118 8.11 -4.79 6.65
CA ALA A 118 7.95 -4.15 7.94
C ALA A 118 7.25 -2.80 7.81
N ILE A 119 6.56 -2.38 8.86
CA ILE A 119 5.86 -1.09 8.91
C ILE A 119 6.35 -0.31 10.12
N VAL A 120 6.84 0.90 9.89
CA VAL A 120 6.99 1.93 10.92
C VAL A 120 5.87 2.93 10.67
N ALA A 121 5.10 3.25 11.70
CA ALA A 121 3.95 4.14 11.58
C ALA A 121 4.05 5.31 12.55
N SER A 122 3.51 6.46 12.17
CA SER A 122 3.30 7.53 13.13
C SER A 122 2.07 7.26 14.01
N ASP A 123 2.05 7.90 15.18
CA ASP A 123 0.94 7.86 16.13
C ASP A 123 -0.39 8.38 15.57
N ASP A 124 -0.34 9.28 14.59
CA ASP A 124 -1.52 9.79 13.85
C ASP A 124 -1.99 8.88 12.70
N ALA A 125 -1.35 7.73 12.48
CA ALA A 125 -1.64 6.88 11.33
C ALA A 125 -2.88 5.98 11.54
N THR A 126 -3.72 5.91 10.50
CA THR A 126 -4.92 5.06 10.43
C THR A 126 -4.95 4.27 9.13
N PHE A 127 -5.41 3.03 9.19
CA PHE A 127 -5.45 2.08 8.09
C PHE A 127 -6.89 1.64 7.85
N GLY A 128 -7.34 1.56 6.60
CA GLY A 128 -8.72 1.16 6.34
C GLY A 128 -9.04 0.92 4.87
N LEU A 129 -10.15 0.21 4.65
CA LEU A 129 -10.64 -0.15 3.33
C LEU A 129 -12.03 0.48 3.10
N PRO A 130 -12.10 1.69 2.49
CA PRO A 130 -13.37 2.37 2.20
C PRO A 130 -14.09 1.80 0.96
N GLU A 131 -13.62 0.69 0.39
CA GLU A 131 -14.06 0.11 -0.88
C GLU A 131 -15.58 -0.07 -0.97
N LEU A 132 -16.21 -0.63 0.07
CA LEU A 132 -17.65 -0.85 0.12
C LEU A 132 -18.45 0.45 0.03
N ASP A 133 -18.01 1.50 0.75
CA ASP A 133 -18.61 2.83 0.68
C ASP A 133 -18.41 3.51 -0.69
N ARG A 134 -17.48 3.01 -1.52
CA ARG A 134 -17.13 3.57 -2.84
C ARG A 134 -17.59 2.71 -4.01
N GLY A 135 -18.40 1.69 -3.75
CA GLY A 135 -18.88 0.77 -4.80
C GLY A 135 -17.74 -0.01 -5.45
N ALA A 136 -16.71 -0.34 -4.67
CA ALA A 136 -15.55 -1.12 -5.10
C ALA A 136 -15.32 -2.31 -4.17
N LEU A 137 -14.47 -3.24 -4.61
CA LEU A 137 -14.01 -4.40 -3.84
C LEU A 137 -12.52 -4.64 -4.11
N GLY A 138 -11.76 -4.90 -3.06
CA GLY A 138 -10.33 -5.15 -3.19
C GLY A 138 -9.55 -4.88 -1.90
N ALA A 139 -8.28 -5.27 -1.96
CA ALA A 139 -7.27 -5.09 -0.92
C ALA A 139 -7.55 -5.78 0.43
N ALA A 140 -8.60 -6.58 0.56
CA ALA A 140 -8.85 -7.40 1.75
C ALA A 140 -7.73 -8.43 1.98
N THR A 141 -7.16 -8.97 0.89
CA THR A 141 -5.94 -9.80 0.89
C THR A 141 -4.81 -9.12 1.66
N HIS A 142 -4.65 -7.81 1.50
CA HIS A 142 -3.58 -7.04 2.12
C HIS A 142 -3.93 -6.63 3.56
N LEU A 143 -5.19 -6.27 3.82
CA LEU A 143 -5.66 -6.02 5.20
C LEU A 143 -5.54 -7.27 6.07
N ALA A 144 -5.74 -8.47 5.51
CA ALA A 144 -5.57 -9.75 6.20
C ALA A 144 -4.13 -10.02 6.66
N ARG A 145 -3.14 -9.27 6.14
CA ARG A 145 -1.75 -9.30 6.59
C ARG A 145 -1.48 -8.33 7.75
N LEU A 146 -2.41 -7.41 8.02
CA LEU A 146 -2.30 -6.41 9.08
C LEU A 146 -3.08 -6.79 10.34
N VAL A 147 -4.19 -7.51 10.21
CA VAL A 147 -5.08 -7.85 11.33
C VAL A 147 -5.57 -9.30 11.27
N PRO A 148 -5.93 -9.92 12.42
CA PRO A 148 -6.50 -11.26 12.45
C PRO A 148 -7.81 -11.37 11.65
N GLN A 149 -8.10 -12.57 11.15
CA GLN A 149 -9.16 -12.83 10.17
C GLN A 149 -10.55 -12.29 10.54
N HIS A 150 -11.01 -12.44 11.78
CA HIS A 150 -12.33 -11.93 12.20
C HIS A 150 -12.36 -10.40 12.26
N LEU A 151 -11.28 -9.77 12.73
CA LEU A 151 -11.16 -8.32 12.74
C LEU A 151 -11.08 -7.77 11.31
N MET A 152 -10.30 -8.41 10.43
CA MET A 152 -10.25 -8.07 9.00
C MET A 152 -11.65 -8.02 8.39
N ARG A 153 -12.46 -9.06 8.59
CA ARG A 153 -13.82 -9.12 8.05
C ARG A 153 -14.71 -8.00 8.61
N ALA A 154 -14.65 -7.76 9.92
CA ALA A 154 -15.41 -6.69 10.55
C ALA A 154 -15.00 -5.31 10.02
N LEU A 155 -13.69 -5.02 9.92
CA LEU A 155 -13.18 -3.76 9.37
C LEU A 155 -13.56 -3.60 7.90
N TYR A 156 -13.46 -4.66 7.09
CA TYR A 156 -13.86 -4.63 5.69
C TYR A 156 -15.34 -4.32 5.53
N TYR A 157 -16.23 -5.05 6.23
CA TYR A 157 -17.68 -4.85 6.11
C TYR A 157 -18.19 -3.52 6.68
N THR A 158 -17.46 -2.94 7.63
CA THR A 158 -17.85 -1.66 8.25
C THR A 158 -17.11 -0.46 7.65
N SER A 159 -16.15 -0.68 6.76
CA SER A 159 -15.20 0.32 6.25
C SER A 159 -14.52 1.16 7.35
N ARG A 160 -14.50 0.67 8.60
CA ARG A 160 -13.85 1.35 9.71
C ARG A 160 -12.34 1.26 9.59
N THR A 161 -11.67 2.29 10.11
CA THR A 161 -10.23 2.30 10.22
C THR A 161 -9.75 1.63 11.51
N VAL A 162 -8.53 1.11 11.47
CA VAL A 162 -7.73 0.66 12.61
C VAL A 162 -6.51 1.57 12.76
N THR A 163 -6.12 1.87 13.99
CA THR A 163 -5.00 2.77 14.31
C THR A 163 -3.65 2.06 14.27
N ALA A 164 -2.56 2.82 14.10
CA ALA A 164 -1.20 2.28 14.22
C ALA A 164 -0.93 1.59 15.56
N ALA A 165 -1.50 2.10 16.65
CA ALA A 165 -1.36 1.51 17.98
C ALA A 165 -2.05 0.13 18.08
N GLU A 166 -3.26 -0.02 17.53
CA GLU A 166 -3.95 -1.31 17.47
C GLU A 166 -3.18 -2.31 16.59
N LEU A 167 -2.67 -1.87 15.43
CA LEU A 167 -1.85 -2.74 14.57
C LEU A 167 -0.54 -3.15 15.22
N HIS A 168 0.09 -2.26 16.01
CA HIS A 168 1.28 -2.62 16.80
C HIS A 168 0.94 -3.67 17.86
N ALA A 169 -0.19 -3.54 18.56
CA ALA A 169 -0.67 -4.55 19.50
C ALA A 169 -0.97 -5.91 18.85
N HIS A 170 -1.32 -5.92 17.56
CA HIS A 170 -1.47 -7.14 16.76
C HIS A 170 -0.16 -7.69 16.18
N GLY A 171 0.93 -6.92 16.25
CA GLY A 171 2.26 -7.31 15.77
C GLY A 171 2.54 -7.04 14.29
N SER A 172 1.64 -6.33 13.58
CA SER A 172 1.83 -6.00 12.16
C SER A 172 2.57 -4.68 11.93
N VAL A 173 2.52 -3.75 12.89
CA VAL A 173 3.37 -2.55 12.91
C VAL A 173 4.55 -2.79 13.85
N TRP A 174 5.77 -2.65 13.34
CA TRP A 174 7.01 -2.86 14.11
C TRP A 174 7.16 -1.82 15.23
N ARG A 175 6.96 -0.55 14.90
CA ARG A 175 7.12 0.56 15.83
C ARG A 175 6.17 1.71 15.48
N VAL A 176 5.58 2.29 16.52
CA VAL A 176 4.79 3.53 16.44
C VAL A 176 5.61 4.67 17.05
N VAL A 177 5.73 5.79 16.34
CA VAL A 177 6.52 6.96 16.77
C VAL A 177 5.74 8.27 16.56
N PRO A 178 6.12 9.38 17.20
CA PRO A 178 5.59 10.68 16.80
C PRO A 178 5.84 10.95 15.32
N ARG A 179 4.90 11.61 14.63
CA ARG A 179 5.02 11.92 13.20
C ARG A 179 6.35 12.56 12.78
N ALA A 180 6.92 13.43 13.63
CA ALA A 180 8.18 14.10 13.35
C ALA A 180 9.39 13.14 13.32
N GLU A 181 9.28 11.97 13.94
CA GLU A 181 10.35 10.97 14.07
C GLU A 181 10.20 9.81 13.06
N LEU A 182 9.10 9.78 12.28
CA LEU A 182 8.78 8.66 11.39
C LEU A 182 9.89 8.35 10.38
N GLN A 183 10.45 9.39 9.75
CA GLN A 183 11.48 9.20 8.74
C GLN A 183 12.75 8.60 9.34
N ASP A 184 13.22 9.15 10.46
CA ASP A 184 14.40 8.66 11.15
C ASP A 184 14.19 7.23 11.65
N ALA A 185 13.01 6.95 12.20
CA ALA A 185 12.66 5.63 12.69
C ALA A 185 12.58 4.56 11.58
N ALA A 186 12.13 4.92 10.37
CA ALA A 186 12.12 4.02 9.22
C ALA A 186 13.52 3.80 8.66
N LEU A 187 14.34 4.87 8.57
CA LEU A 187 15.73 4.78 8.13
C LEU A 187 16.61 4.00 9.09
N GLU A 188 16.37 4.10 10.40
CA GLU A 188 17.04 3.29 11.41
C GLU A 188 16.84 1.80 11.12
N LEU A 189 15.59 1.34 11.03
CA LEU A 189 15.27 -0.06 10.73
C LEU A 189 15.85 -0.52 9.39
N ALA A 190 15.67 0.29 8.33
CA ALA A 190 16.21 -0.04 7.01
C ALA A 190 17.74 -0.11 7.00
N GLY A 191 18.41 0.78 7.76
CA GLY A 191 19.85 0.76 7.96
C GLY A 191 20.32 -0.50 8.71
N GLU A 192 19.54 -0.97 9.68
CA GLU A 192 19.83 -2.25 10.36
C GLU A 192 19.80 -3.44 9.40
N ILE A 193 18.78 -3.49 8.54
CA ILE A 193 18.63 -4.50 7.48
C ILE A 193 19.79 -4.38 6.47
N ALA A 194 20.14 -3.16 6.06
CA ALA A 194 21.19 -2.90 5.08
C ALA A 194 22.60 -3.23 5.59
N ARG A 195 22.81 -3.49 6.89
CA ARG A 195 24.07 -4.04 7.42
C ARG A 195 24.29 -5.51 7.07
N LYS A 196 23.26 -6.24 6.61
CA LYS A 196 23.37 -7.64 6.22
C LYS A 196 24.08 -7.79 4.86
N ASP A 197 24.51 -9.01 4.58
CA ASP A 197 25.03 -9.36 3.27
C ASP A 197 23.94 -9.17 2.20
N GLY A 198 24.29 -8.50 1.10
CA GLY A 198 23.33 -8.12 0.06
C GLY A 198 22.81 -9.32 -0.74
N TYR A 199 23.60 -10.39 -0.87
CA TYR A 199 23.14 -11.61 -1.52
C TYR A 199 22.22 -12.41 -0.58
N LEU A 200 22.60 -12.56 0.68
CA LEU A 200 21.77 -13.27 1.67
C LEU A 200 20.42 -12.59 1.91
N ILE A 201 20.33 -11.24 1.91
CA ILE A 201 19.04 -10.57 2.13
C ILE A 201 18.04 -10.82 0.98
N ARG A 202 18.54 -10.92 -0.26
CA ARG A 202 17.73 -11.26 -1.43
C ARG A 202 17.23 -12.70 -1.38
N LEU A 203 18.10 -13.64 -0.99
CA LEU A 203 17.70 -15.02 -0.74
C LEU A 203 16.67 -15.11 0.39
N ALA A 204 16.85 -14.35 1.48
CA ALA A 204 15.92 -14.33 2.60
C ALA A 204 14.54 -13.80 2.17
N LYS A 205 14.49 -12.70 1.41
CA LYS A 205 13.25 -12.14 0.86
C LYS A 205 12.53 -13.16 -0.04
N ALA A 206 13.26 -13.80 -0.96
CA ALA A 206 12.70 -14.84 -1.82
C ALA A 206 12.19 -16.06 -1.02
N ALA A 207 12.92 -16.49 0.01
CA ALA A 207 12.54 -17.61 0.86
C ALA A 207 11.27 -17.32 1.66
N ILE A 208 11.15 -16.13 2.27
CA ILE A 208 9.97 -15.74 3.06
C ILE A 208 8.74 -15.62 2.16
N ASN A 209 8.85 -14.98 0.99
CA ASN A 209 7.76 -14.92 0.02
C ASN A 209 7.35 -16.32 -0.47
N GLY A 210 8.32 -17.24 -0.62
CA GLY A 210 8.09 -18.61 -1.06
C GLY A 210 7.33 -19.49 -0.05
N ILE A 211 7.30 -19.10 1.23
CA ILE A 211 6.55 -19.80 2.29
C ILE A 211 5.27 -19.05 2.69
N ASP A 212 4.92 -17.97 2.00
CA ASP A 212 3.67 -17.24 2.27
C ASP A 212 2.48 -18.18 2.05
N PRO A 213 1.59 -18.37 3.05
CA PRO A 213 0.44 -19.27 2.91
C PRO A 213 -0.59 -18.80 1.88
N VAL A 214 -0.52 -17.54 1.44
CA VAL A 214 -1.45 -16.95 0.48
C VAL A 214 -0.68 -16.39 -0.72
N ASP A 215 -1.03 -16.82 -1.93
CA ASP A 215 -0.62 -16.12 -3.14
C ASP A 215 -1.38 -14.79 -3.23
N VAL A 216 -0.75 -13.74 -2.70
CA VAL A 216 -1.35 -12.41 -2.60
C VAL A 216 -1.75 -11.82 -3.95
N ARG A 217 -1.00 -12.14 -5.02
CA ARG A 217 -1.32 -11.66 -6.37
C ARG A 217 -2.58 -12.31 -6.89
N ARG A 218 -2.69 -13.64 -6.76
CA ARG A 218 -3.87 -14.38 -7.19
C ARG A 218 -5.09 -14.02 -6.35
N SER A 219 -4.93 -13.91 -5.04
CA SER A 219 -6.00 -13.54 -4.12
C SER A 219 -6.52 -12.13 -4.40
N TYR A 220 -5.63 -11.15 -4.60
CA TYR A 220 -6.05 -9.79 -4.94
C TYR A 220 -6.72 -9.72 -6.32
N ARG A 221 -6.21 -10.43 -7.34
CA ARG A 221 -6.86 -10.50 -8.65
C ARG A 221 -8.26 -11.09 -8.60
N PHE A 222 -8.50 -12.05 -7.70
CA PHE A 222 -9.83 -12.59 -7.46
C PHE A 222 -10.77 -11.51 -6.92
N GLU A 223 -10.35 -10.73 -5.91
CA GLU A 223 -11.14 -9.62 -5.37
C GLU A 223 -11.44 -8.55 -6.43
N GLN A 224 -10.45 -8.20 -7.26
CA GLN A 224 -10.59 -7.22 -8.33
C GLN A 224 -11.69 -7.58 -9.34
N GLY A 225 -11.95 -8.88 -9.55
CA GLY A 225 -13.04 -9.36 -10.40
C GLY A 225 -14.42 -8.86 -9.92
N PHE A 226 -14.65 -8.80 -8.61
CA PHE A 226 -15.91 -8.32 -8.06
C PHE A 226 -16.10 -6.81 -8.21
N THR A 227 -15.02 -6.03 -8.28
CA THR A 227 -15.14 -4.62 -8.68
C THR A 227 -15.68 -4.52 -10.10
N PHE A 228 -15.18 -5.34 -11.04
CA PHE A 228 -15.70 -5.32 -12.40
C PHE A 228 -17.17 -5.77 -12.47
N GLU A 229 -17.54 -6.82 -11.74
CA GLU A 229 -18.94 -7.26 -11.62
C GLU A 229 -19.86 -6.16 -11.06
N ALA A 230 -19.41 -5.45 -10.01
CA ALA A 230 -20.16 -4.35 -9.42
C ALA A 230 -20.38 -3.18 -10.39
N ASN A 231 -19.39 -2.87 -11.25
CA ASN A 231 -19.55 -1.82 -12.27
C ASN A 231 -20.46 -2.29 -13.42
N LEU A 232 -20.28 -3.52 -13.93
CA LEU A 232 -21.11 -4.07 -15.01
C LEU A 232 -22.58 -4.26 -14.61
N SER A 233 -22.85 -4.55 -13.34
CA SER A 233 -24.22 -4.66 -12.80
C SER A 233 -24.85 -3.32 -12.41
N GLY A 234 -24.12 -2.21 -12.54
CA GLY A 234 -24.53 -0.88 -12.08
C GLY A 234 -24.65 -0.74 -10.56
N ALA A 235 -24.20 -1.74 -9.78
CA ALA A 235 -24.21 -1.67 -8.32
C ALA A 235 -23.22 -0.63 -7.79
N ALA A 236 -22.04 -0.52 -8.42
CA ALA A 236 -21.03 0.46 -8.07
C ALA A 236 -21.56 1.89 -8.17
N ASP A 237 -22.26 2.22 -9.26
CA ASP A 237 -22.79 3.57 -9.48
C ASP A 237 -23.89 3.91 -8.49
N ARG A 238 -24.80 2.98 -8.20
CA ARG A 238 -25.83 3.16 -7.16
C ARG A 238 -25.23 3.53 -5.80
N VAL A 239 -24.12 2.90 -5.42
CA VAL A 239 -23.44 3.19 -4.14
C VAL A 239 -22.71 4.52 -4.19
N ARG A 240 -21.99 4.82 -5.28
CA ARG A 240 -21.26 6.09 -5.42
C ARG A 240 -22.20 7.30 -5.43
N ASP A 241 -23.39 7.14 -6.00
CA ASP A 241 -24.39 8.21 -6.10
C ASP A 241 -25.07 8.54 -4.76
N THR A 242 -25.10 7.61 -3.81
CA THR A 242 -25.65 7.81 -2.45
C THR A 242 -24.58 8.24 -1.44
N PHE A 243 -23.29 8.04 -1.75
CA PHE A 243 -22.19 8.41 -0.88
C PHE A 243 -22.22 9.91 -0.52
N GLY A 244 -22.29 10.21 0.78
CA GLY A 244 -22.34 11.57 1.31
C GLY A 244 -23.70 12.28 1.22
N LYS A 245 -24.75 11.60 0.74
CA LYS A 245 -26.13 12.14 0.73
C LYS A 245 -27.01 11.65 1.89
N GLU A 246 -26.58 10.61 2.61
CA GLU A 246 -27.27 10.03 3.77
C GLU A 246 -26.54 10.26 5.10
N ALA A 247 -25.66 11.27 5.17
CA ALA A 247 -24.96 11.67 6.40
C ALA A 247 -25.64 12.86 7.09
#